data_AF-A0A3C2C668-F1
#
_entry.id   AF-A0A3C2C668-F1
#
_cell.length_a   1.000
_cell.length_b   1.000
_cell.length_c   1.000
_cell.angle_alpha   90.00
_cell.angle_beta   90.00
_cell.angle_gamma   90.00
#
_symmetry.space_group_name_H-M   'P 1'
#
loop_
_entity.id
_entity.type
_entity.pdbx_description
1 polymer ?
#
loop_
_entity_poly.entity_id
_entity_poly.type
_entity_poly.pdbx_seq_one_letter_code
_entity_poly.pdbx_strand_id
1 'polypeptide(L)' 'DYGGKVVFSPRGGLMSMSHPTGASGCAQVVEATWQLRGEAGERQVPNCKAALTHVTGGGVYGLDNAACTVTILTI' A
#
# COMPACT_ATOMS: atom_id res chain seq x y z
N ASP A 1 -3.45 -0.19 -19.06
CA ASP A 1 -3.99 -1.25 -18.21
C ASP A 1 -2.85 -1.84 -17.40
N TYR A 2 -3.04 -2.10 -16.10
CA TYR A 2 -2.03 -2.69 -15.22
C TYR A 2 -1.79 -4.19 -15.48
N GLY A 3 -2.61 -4.82 -16.33
CA GLY A 3 -2.29 -6.09 -17.01
C GLY A 3 -2.22 -7.34 -16.13
N GLY A 4 -2.51 -7.22 -14.83
CA GLY A 4 -2.44 -8.31 -13.85
C GLY A 4 -3.71 -8.41 -13.00
N LYS A 5 -3.86 -9.53 -12.28
CA LYS A 5 -5.00 -9.77 -11.37
C LYS A 5 -5.01 -8.85 -10.14
N VAL A 6 -3.83 -8.41 -9.72
CA VAL A 6 -3.62 -7.53 -8.56
C VAL A 6 -2.60 -6.47 -8.96
N VAL A 7 -2.90 -5.21 -8.67
CA VAL A 7 -1.97 -4.11 -8.86
C VAL A 7 -1.21 -3.89 -7.56
N PHE A 8 0.10 -4.15 -7.59
CA PHE A 8 0.95 -3.98 -6.41
C PHE A 8 1.62 -2.60 -6.42
N SER A 9 1.50 -1.88 -5.30
CA SER A 9 2.15 -0.57 -5.09
C SER A 9 1.98 0.44 -6.24
N PRO A 10 0.74 0.79 -6.67
CA PRO A 10 0.51 1.71 -7.81
C PRO A 10 1.13 3.10 -7.62
N ARG A 11 1.35 3.55 -6.37
CA ARG A 11 2.09 4.78 -6.02
C ARG A 11 3.62 4.66 -6.15
N GLY A 12 4.15 3.50 -6.54
CA GLY A 12 5.59 3.20 -6.61
C GLY A 12 6.21 2.63 -5.32
N GLY A 13 5.43 2.55 -4.24
CA GLY A 13 5.90 1.95 -2.97
C GLY A 13 7.07 2.70 -2.31
N LEU A 14 7.73 2.04 -1.36
CA LEU A 14 8.87 2.64 -0.63
C LEU A 14 10.09 2.87 -1.53
N MET A 15 10.22 2.08 -2.60
CA MET A 15 11.31 2.19 -3.57
C MET A 15 11.32 3.53 -4.30
N SER A 16 10.14 4.07 -4.61
CA SER A 16 10.02 5.37 -5.30
C SER A 16 9.76 6.54 -4.36
N MET A 17 9.09 6.31 -3.22
CA MET A 17 8.56 7.38 -2.37
C MET A 17 9.31 7.55 -1.05
N SER A 18 10.46 6.89 -0.87
CA SER A 18 11.23 6.81 0.38
C SER A 18 10.47 6.17 1.55
N HIS A 19 11.13 6.03 2.71
CA HIS A 19 10.58 5.37 3.90
C HIS A 19 10.76 6.19 5.19
N PRO A 20 9.92 7.22 5.41
CA PRO A 20 9.82 7.86 6.72
C PRO A 20 9.16 6.89 7.72
N THR A 21 9.97 6.40 8.67
CA THR A 21 9.59 5.44 9.71
C THR A 21 8.43 5.99 10.56
N GLY A 22 7.23 5.46 10.35
CA GLY A 22 5.98 5.91 10.98
C GLY A 22 4.95 6.48 10.01
N ALA A 23 5.37 7.23 8.98
CA ALA A 23 4.45 7.83 8.02
C ALA A 23 4.13 6.90 6.84
N SER A 24 5.00 5.93 6.52
CA SER A 24 4.78 5.03 5.39
C SER A 24 3.49 4.21 5.50
N GLY A 25 3.12 3.75 6.69
CA GLY A 25 1.88 2.99 6.89
C GLY A 25 0.64 3.84 6.61
N CYS A 26 0.60 5.07 7.14
CA CYS A 26 -0.47 6.02 6.85
C CYS A 26 -0.56 6.34 5.35
N ALA A 27 0.58 6.55 4.69
CA ALA A 27 0.63 6.82 3.26
C ALA A 27 0.07 5.66 2.41
N GLN A 28 0.27 4.41 2.82
CA GLN A 28 -0.35 3.25 2.16
C GLN A 28 -1.87 3.25 2.33
N VAL A 29 -2.38 3.56 3.53
CA VAL A 29 -3.82 3.63 3.80
C VAL A 29 -4.49 4.76 3.02
N VAL A 30 -3.83 5.92 2.91
CA VAL A 30 -4.30 7.04 2.09
C VAL A 30 -4.39 6.65 0.61
N GLU A 31 -3.35 6.03 0.05
CA GLU A 31 -3.40 5.54 -1.33
C GLU A 31 -4.51 4.50 -1.54
N ALA A 32 -4.66 3.53 -0.63
CA ALA A 32 -5.74 2.55 -0.69
C ALA A 32 -7.12 3.22 -0.68
N THR A 33 -7.30 4.26 0.13
CA THR A 33 -8.55 5.03 0.20
C THR A 33 -8.82 5.77 -1.11
N TRP A 34 -7.83 6.44 -1.69
CA TRP A 34 -7.98 7.11 -2.98
C TRP A 34 -8.31 6.14 -4.11
N GLN A 35 -7.65 4.98 -4.15
CA GLN A 35 -7.92 3.94 -5.17
C GLN A 35 -9.36 3.44 -5.09
N LEU A 36 -9.85 3.17 -3.87
CA LEU A 36 -11.22 2.71 -3.64
C LEU A 36 -12.27 3.78 -3.96
N ARG A 37 -11.94 5.07 -3.79
CA ARG A 37 -12.83 6.18 -4.11
C ARG A 37 -12.79 6.64 -5.57
N GLY A 38 -11.85 6.15 -6.36
CA GLY A 38 -11.65 6.65 -7.72
C GLY A 38 -10.90 7.99 -7.79
N GLU A 39 -10.15 8.34 -6.74
CA GLU A 39 -9.48 9.63 -6.55
C GLU A 39 -7.96 9.57 -6.81
N ALA A 40 -7.41 8.43 -7.28
CA ALA A 40 -5.96 8.23 -7.41
C ALA A 40 -5.33 8.85 -8.68
N GLY A 41 -6.09 9.63 -9.45
CA GLY A 41 -5.63 10.36 -10.63
C GLY A 41 -5.09 9.43 -11.73
N GLU A 42 -3.93 9.78 -12.30
CA GLU A 42 -3.30 9.00 -13.39
C GLU A 42 -2.95 7.55 -12.99
N ARG A 43 -2.86 7.26 -11.69
CA ARG A 43 -2.50 5.94 -11.16
C ARG A 43 -3.72 5.10 -10.78
N GLN A 44 -4.91 5.54 -11.16
CA GLN A 44 -6.16 4.88 -10.77
C GLN A 44 -6.23 3.44 -11.31
N VAL A 45 -6.45 2.49 -10.40
CA VAL A 45 -6.72 1.10 -10.74
C VAL A 45 -8.18 0.98 -11.18
N PRO A 46 -8.46 0.50 -12.41
CA PRO A 46 -9.82 0.33 -12.89
C PRO A 46 -10.61 -0.64 -12.01
N ASN A 47 -11.86 -0.30 -11.69
CA ASN A 47 -12.79 -1.13 -10.92
C ASN A 47 -12.23 -1.62 -9.56
N CYS A 48 -11.43 -0.82 -8.87
CA CYS A 48 -10.93 -1.15 -7.54
C CYS A 48 -12.10 -1.27 -6.53
N LYS A 49 -12.26 -2.44 -5.90
CA LYS A 49 -13.30 -2.73 -4.89
C LYS A 49 -12.75 -3.22 -3.55
N ALA A 50 -11.50 -3.65 -3.55
CA ALA A 50 -10.79 -4.07 -2.35
C ALA A 50 -9.33 -3.61 -2.46
N ALA A 51 -8.78 -3.17 -1.33
CA ALA A 51 -7.39 -2.79 -1.19
C ALA A 51 -6.82 -3.39 0.09
N LEU A 52 -5.54 -3.78 0.05
CA LEU A 52 -4.80 -4.32 1.18
C LEU A 52 -3.53 -3.51 1.39
N THR A 53 -3.26 -3.13 2.62
CA THR A 53 -1.97 -2.59 3.05
C THR A 53 -1.26 -3.59 3.95
N HIS A 54 0.05 -3.68 3.84
CA HIS A 54 0.88 -4.55 4.67
C HIS A 54 2.12 -3.76 5.09
N VAL A 55 2.23 -3.55 6.39
CA VAL A 55 3.30 -2.76 7.01
C VAL A 55 3.99 -3.66 8.01
N THR A 56 5.29 -3.86 7.82
CA THR A 56 6.16 -4.50 8.82
C THR A 56 7.06 -3.44 9.45
N GLY A 57 7.40 -3.62 10.71
CA GLY A 57 8.19 -2.67 11.47
C GLY A 57 9.02 -3.36 12.55
N GLY A 58 10.25 -2.88 12.73
CA GLY A 58 11.24 -3.51 13.59
C GLY A 58 11.70 -4.86 13.03
N GLY A 59 12.90 -5.26 13.42
CA GLY A 59 13.53 -6.47 12.92
C GLY A 59 15.05 -6.30 12.98
N VAL A 60 15.75 -7.37 13.35
CA VAL A 60 17.21 -7.44 13.27
C VAL A 60 17.53 -8.31 12.07
N TYR A 61 18.58 -7.96 11.31
CA TYR A 61 19.00 -8.78 10.18
C TYR A 61 19.16 -10.26 10.59
N GLY A 62 18.49 -11.16 9.86
CA GLY A 62 18.47 -12.60 10.14
C GLY A 62 17.41 -13.06 11.15
N LEU A 63 16.59 -12.14 11.68
CA LEU A 63 15.44 -12.42 12.54
C LEU A 63 14.17 -11.81 11.93
N ASP A 64 13.02 -12.32 12.36
CA ASP A 64 11.73 -11.91 11.84
C ASP A 64 11.36 -10.46 12.25
N ASN A 65 10.32 -9.90 11.62
CA ASN A 65 9.85 -8.56 11.93
C ASN A 65 9.27 -8.50 13.36
N ALA A 66 9.50 -7.40 14.08
CA ALA A 66 9.01 -7.26 15.46
C ALA A 66 7.48 -7.03 15.51
N ALA A 67 6.94 -6.35 14.49
CA ALA A 67 5.52 -6.11 14.35
C ALA A 67 5.08 -6.12 12.88
N CYS A 68 3.84 -6.52 12.67
CA CYS A 68 3.16 -6.52 11.38
C CYS A 68 1.75 -5.95 11.55
N THR A 69 1.32 -5.16 10.58
CA THR A 69 -0.06 -4.68 10.47
C THR A 69 -0.56 -4.91 9.05
N VAL A 70 -1.71 -5.55 8.93
CA VAL A 70 -2.43 -5.76 7.67
C VAL A 70 -3.78 -5.05 7.78
N THR A 71 -4.09 -4.19 6.82
CA THR A 71 -5.40 -3.53 6.74
C THR A 71 -6.07 -3.89 5.42
N ILE A 72 -7.34 -4.28 5.48
CA ILE A 72 -8.16 -4.56 4.30
C ILE A 72 -9.30 -3.54 4.28
N LEU A 73 -9.43 -2.83 3.16
CA LEU A 73 -10.47 -1.83 2.92
C LEU A 73 -11.29 -2.25 1.69
N THR A 74 -12.60 -2.03 1.74
CA THR A 74 -13.54 -2.43 0.69
C THR A 74 -14.63 -1.38 0.49
N ILE A 75 -15.22 -1.32 -0.71
CA ILE A 75 -16.42 -0.51 -1.00
C ILE A 75 -17.56 -1.34 -1.58
#